data_AF-A0A2J4RDK9-F1
#
_entry.id   AF-A0A2J4RDK9-F1
#
_cell.length_a   1.000
_cell.length_b   1.000
_cell.length_c   1.000
_cell.angle_alpha   90.00
_cell.angle_beta   90.00
_cell.angle_gamma   90.00
#
_symmetry.space_group_name_H-M   'P 1'
#
loop_
_entity.id
_entity.type
_entity.pdbx_description
1 polymer ?
#
loop_
_entity_poly.entity_id
_entity_poly.type
_entity_poly.pdbx_seq_one_letter_code
_entity_poly.pdbx_strand_id
1 'polypeptide(L)'
;MTITLQAVNELIHSLESAGDLSIREQKFLKLAKAYQQLAAENVALKAAFHPSDIPSEWTDVFGDTAVIEHDAAGDNQGHSISWSWVDNQEEVIKSVLLAVDKGIETPATDRIVAGIKADGVEEFAAYQRAITDEWACKEGHSSLLRVAESAELFAKQLREGKSEEVKS
;
A
#
# COMPACT_ATOMS: atom_id res chain seq x y z
N MET A 1 -47.83 -24.61 -17.95
CA MET A 1 -46.98 -23.88 -18.91
C MET A 1 -45.92 -24.83 -19.41
N THR A 2 -45.91 -25.12 -20.71
CA THR A 2 -44.88 -25.95 -21.36
C THR A 2 -43.91 -25.02 -22.08
N ILE A 3 -42.66 -25.01 -21.65
CA ILE A 3 -41.59 -24.27 -22.32
C ILE A 3 -41.07 -25.15 -23.46
N THR A 4 -40.90 -24.56 -24.64
CA THR A 4 -40.41 -25.26 -25.83
C THR A 4 -38.89 -25.41 -25.79
N LEU A 5 -38.35 -26.46 -26.42
CA LEU A 5 -36.91 -26.69 -26.47
C LEU A 5 -36.14 -25.50 -27.10
N GLN A 6 -36.77 -24.83 -28.07
CA GLN A 6 -36.26 -23.62 -28.71
C GLN A 6 -36.07 -22.47 -27.71
N ALA A 7 -37.07 -22.24 -26.85
CA ALA A 7 -37.00 -21.19 -25.83
C ALA A 7 -35.92 -21.49 -24.77
N VAL A 8 -35.65 -22.77 -24.49
CA VAL A 8 -34.54 -23.17 -23.60
C VAL A 8 -33.18 -22.88 -24.25
N ASN A 9 -33.01 -23.21 -25.53
CA ASN A 9 -31.75 -22.96 -26.25
C ASN A 9 -31.47 -21.47 -26.42
N GLU A 10 -32.48 -20.66 -26.69
CA GLU A 10 -32.34 -19.19 -26.78
C GLU A 10 -31.97 -18.58 -25.41
N LEU A 11 -32.49 -19.13 -24.31
CA LEU A 11 -32.14 -18.71 -22.95
C LEU A 11 -30.69 -19.09 -22.60
N ILE A 12 -30.26 -20.32 -22.93
CA ILE A 12 -28.88 -20.78 -22.72
C ILE A 12 -27.92 -19.87 -23.50
N HIS A 13 -28.19 -19.64 -24.78
CA HIS A 13 -27.36 -18.77 -25.61
C HIS A 13 -27.35 -17.33 -25.09
N SER A 14 -28.50 -16.80 -24.63
CA SER A 14 -28.55 -15.48 -24.00
C SER A 14 -27.69 -15.40 -22.75
N LEU A 15 -27.70 -16.42 -21.89
CA LEU A 15 -26.91 -16.45 -20.66
C LEU A 15 -25.41 -16.66 -20.92
N GLU A 16 -25.05 -17.49 -21.90
CA GLU A 16 -23.66 -17.73 -22.31
C GLU A 16 -23.06 -16.54 -23.07
N SER A 17 -23.87 -15.81 -23.84
CA SER A 17 -23.44 -14.61 -24.58
C SER A 17 -23.41 -13.34 -23.74
N ALA A 18 -24.12 -13.31 -22.61
CA ALA A 18 -24.23 -12.11 -21.78
C ALA A 18 -22.88 -11.67 -21.23
N GLY A 19 -21.92 -12.57 -20.99
CA GLY A 19 -20.60 -12.23 -20.44
C GLY A 19 -20.65 -11.49 -19.09
N ASP A 20 -21.85 -11.34 -18.51
CA ASP A 20 -22.10 -10.54 -17.33
C ASP A 20 -21.69 -11.32 -16.09
N LEU A 21 -20.87 -10.69 -15.27
CA LEU A 21 -20.52 -11.18 -13.95
C LEU A 21 -21.81 -11.51 -13.19
N SER A 22 -21.88 -12.74 -12.70
CA SER A 22 -22.96 -13.18 -11.82
C SER A 22 -23.08 -12.24 -10.61
N ILE A 23 -24.25 -12.22 -9.98
CA ILE A 23 -24.51 -11.41 -8.78
C ILE A 23 -23.45 -11.67 -7.69
N ARG A 24 -22.93 -12.89 -7.61
CA ARG A 24 -21.85 -13.27 -6.70
C ARG A 24 -20.53 -12.59 -7.08
N GLU A 25 -20.14 -12.66 -8.35
CA GLU A 25 -18.90 -12.06 -8.82
C GLU A 25 -18.93 -10.53 -8.74
N GLN A 26 -20.08 -9.89 -9.01
CA GLN A 26 -20.25 -8.45 -8.80
C GLN A 26 -20.05 -8.04 -7.33
N LYS A 27 -20.55 -8.85 -6.38
CA LYS A 27 -20.33 -8.60 -4.94
C LYS A 27 -18.85 -8.75 -4.58
N PHE A 28 -18.17 -9.77 -5.10
CA PHE A 28 -16.73 -9.93 -4.89
C PHE A 28 -15.92 -8.78 -5.48
N LEU A 29 -16.25 -8.33 -6.69
CA LEU A 29 -15.56 -7.20 -7.33
C LEU A 29 -15.74 -5.90 -6.53
N LYS A 30 -16.95 -5.62 -6.02
CA LYS A 30 -17.19 -4.47 -5.13
C LYS A 30 -16.38 -4.56 -3.85
N LEU A 31 -16.32 -5.75 -3.24
CA LEU A 31 -15.54 -5.98 -2.02
C LEU A 31 -14.03 -5.83 -2.28
N ALA A 32 -13.53 -6.36 -3.39
CA ALA A 32 -12.12 -6.22 -3.79
C ALA A 32 -11.74 -4.74 -3.97
N LYS A 33 -12.58 -3.94 -4.63
CA LYS A 33 -12.37 -2.49 -4.77
C LYS A 33 -12.35 -1.78 -3.42
N ALA A 34 -13.24 -2.15 -2.50
CA ALA A 34 -13.25 -1.58 -1.15
C ALA A 34 -11.97 -1.93 -0.37
N TYR A 35 -11.47 -3.17 -0.49
CA TYR A 35 -10.21 -3.56 0.13
C TYR A 35 -8.99 -2.86 -0.49
N GLN A 36 -8.98 -2.65 -1.81
CA GLN A 36 -7.93 -1.89 -2.49
C GLN A 36 -7.91 -0.43 -2.02
N GLN A 37 -9.09 0.19 -1.89
CA GLN A 37 -9.22 1.55 -1.37
C GLN A 37 -8.75 1.65 0.08
N LEU A 38 -9.16 0.72 0.95
CA LEU A 38 -8.72 0.66 2.33
C LEU A 38 -7.19 0.45 2.44
N ALA A 39 -6.61 -0.36 1.57
CA ALA A 39 -5.17 -0.54 1.51
C ALA A 39 -4.45 0.75 1.11
N ALA A 40 -4.97 1.49 0.14
CA ALA A 40 -4.42 2.78 -0.26
C ALA A 40 -4.50 3.82 0.88
N GLU A 41 -5.63 3.88 1.59
CA GLU A 41 -5.82 4.77 2.74
C GLU A 41 -4.86 4.44 3.90
N ASN A 42 -4.66 3.16 4.19
CA ASN A 42 -3.70 2.73 5.22
C ASN A 42 -2.25 3.08 4.84
N VAL A 43 -1.88 2.98 3.56
CA VAL A 43 -0.56 3.42 3.08
C VAL A 43 -0.41 4.94 3.23
N ALA A 44 -1.44 5.71 2.88
CA ALA A 44 -1.43 7.16 3.04
C ALA A 44 -1.35 7.57 4.52
N LEU A 45 -2.04 6.85 5.42
CA LEU A 45 -1.97 7.07 6.87
C LEU A 45 -0.56 6.80 7.40
N LYS A 46 0.09 5.70 7.00
CA LYS A 46 1.49 5.43 7.37
C LYS A 46 2.41 6.55 6.88
N ALA A 47 2.24 7.00 5.63
CA ALA A 47 3.02 8.11 5.08
C ALA A 47 2.80 9.43 5.84
N ALA A 48 1.58 9.70 6.30
CA ALA A 48 1.26 10.91 7.07
C ALA A 48 1.95 10.98 8.45
N PHE A 49 2.40 9.86 9.01
CA PHE A 49 3.18 9.81 10.24
C PHE A 49 4.69 9.67 9.98
N HIS A 50 5.13 9.71 8.72
CA HIS A 50 6.54 9.56 8.40
C HIS A 50 7.33 10.83 8.77
N PRO A 51 8.51 10.73 9.43
CA PRO A 51 9.26 11.89 9.92
C PRO A 51 9.81 12.85 8.84
N SER A 52 9.71 12.50 7.55
CA SER A 52 10.24 13.32 6.45
C SER A 52 9.43 14.58 6.17
N ASP A 53 8.15 14.59 6.51
CA ASP A 53 7.20 15.62 6.10
C ASP A 53 6.45 16.13 7.34
N ILE A 54 7.10 16.98 8.14
CA ILE A 54 6.47 17.63 9.30
C ILE A 54 5.70 18.86 8.80
N PRO A 55 4.37 18.91 8.94
CA PRO A 55 3.59 20.10 8.61
C PRO A 55 3.98 21.28 9.52
N SER A 56 4.03 22.49 8.98
CA SER A 56 4.33 23.71 9.76
C SER A 56 3.32 23.94 10.88
N GLU A 57 2.07 23.52 10.71
CA GLU A 57 1.05 23.60 11.74
C GLU A 57 1.43 22.80 12.99
N TRP A 58 2.20 21.72 12.85
CA TRP A 58 2.61 20.89 13.98
C TRP A 58 3.73 21.56 14.78
N THR A 59 4.69 22.19 14.09
CA THR A 59 5.74 22.98 14.75
C THR A 59 5.15 24.21 15.41
N ASP A 60 4.16 24.85 14.79
CA ASP A 60 3.49 26.03 15.34
C ASP A 60 2.70 25.67 16.59
N VAL A 61 1.90 24.59 16.57
CA VAL A 61 1.18 24.10 17.75
C VAL A 61 2.16 23.67 18.84
N PHE A 62 3.23 22.94 18.52
CA PHE A 62 4.25 22.58 19.52
C PHE A 62 4.89 23.82 20.14
N GLY A 63 5.20 24.84 19.34
CA GLY A 63 5.73 26.12 19.80
C GLY A 63 4.77 26.89 20.70
N ASP A 64 3.50 26.99 20.29
CA ASP A 64 2.43 27.66 21.05
C ASP A 64 2.12 26.93 22.37
N THR A 65 2.21 25.59 22.38
CA THR A 65 2.03 24.78 23.60
C THR A 65 3.28 24.78 24.49
N ALA A 66 4.46 25.02 23.91
CA ALA A 66 5.73 25.14 24.63
C ALA A 66 5.94 26.53 25.27
N VAL A 67 4.90 27.37 25.33
CA VAL A 67 4.90 28.59 26.16
C VAL A 67 4.68 28.19 27.62
N ILE A 68 5.77 27.90 28.32
CA ILE A 68 5.79 27.70 29.77
C ILE A 68 6.46 28.93 30.38
N GLU A 69 5.78 29.59 31.33
CA GLU A 69 6.20 30.85 31.94
C GLU A 69 7.69 30.87 32.32
N HIS A 70 8.46 31.75 31.69
CA HIS A 70 9.83 32.06 32.07
C HIS A 70 9.91 33.03 33.28
N ASP A 71 8.79 33.67 33.66
CA ASP A 71 8.82 34.78 34.62
C ASP A 71 7.91 34.54 35.83
N ALA A 72 8.31 33.58 36.69
CA ALA A 72 7.80 33.52 38.07
C ALA A 72 8.96 33.43 39.09
N ALA A 73 10.06 34.11 38.83
CA ALA A 73 11.06 34.46 39.85
C ALA A 73 10.78 35.85 40.42
N GLY A 74 9.52 36.08 40.81
CA GLY A 74 9.05 37.24 41.53
C GLY A 74 8.74 36.99 42.99
N ASP A 75 8.85 35.76 43.54
CA ASP A 75 8.66 35.46 44.98
C ASP A 75 8.83 33.98 45.42
N ASN A 76 9.13 33.00 44.56
CA ASN A 76 9.10 31.60 45.01
C ASN A 76 10.38 31.11 45.72
N GLN A 77 10.14 30.70 46.97
CA GLN A 77 11.09 30.20 47.96
C GLN A 77 11.70 28.85 47.56
N GLY A 78 12.81 28.88 46.82
CA GLY A 78 13.83 27.82 46.91
C GLY A 78 13.59 26.54 46.11
N HIS A 79 12.72 26.53 45.10
CA HIS A 79 12.69 25.47 44.09
C HIS A 79 13.02 26.05 42.72
N SER A 80 14.31 26.08 42.38
CA SER A 80 14.79 26.38 41.04
C SER A 80 14.45 25.22 40.12
N ILE A 81 13.25 25.21 39.54
CA ILE A 81 13.01 24.41 38.35
C ILE A 81 13.59 25.22 37.19
N SER A 82 14.83 24.89 36.84
CA SER A 82 15.51 25.41 35.65
C SER A 82 14.92 24.72 34.43
N TRP A 83 14.02 25.39 33.72
CA TRP A 83 13.52 24.92 32.43
C TRP A 83 14.45 25.41 31.31
N SER A 84 14.97 24.48 30.51
CA SER A 84 15.74 24.78 29.30
C SER A 84 14.82 24.77 28.08
N TRP A 85 14.99 25.74 27.18
CA TRP A 85 14.34 25.72 25.87
C TRP A 85 14.71 24.44 25.11
N VAL A 86 13.74 23.87 24.39
CA VAL A 86 14.03 22.85 23.38
C VAL A 86 14.49 23.60 22.14
N ASP A 87 15.80 23.71 21.95
CA ASP A 87 16.40 24.45 20.83
C ASP A 87 16.06 23.84 19.45
N ASN A 88 15.50 22.63 19.39
CA ASN A 88 15.19 21.90 18.14
C ASN A 88 13.84 21.16 18.15
N GLN A 89 12.73 21.90 18.23
CA GLN A 89 11.37 21.35 18.19
C GLN A 89 11.13 20.32 17.06
N GLU A 90 11.75 20.54 15.90
CA GLU A 90 11.70 19.63 14.76
C GLU A 90 12.26 18.22 15.08
N GLU A 91 13.38 18.12 15.81
CA GLU A 91 13.98 16.82 16.16
C GLU A 91 13.16 16.04 17.20
N VAL A 92 12.50 16.76 18.11
CA VAL A 92 11.57 16.13 19.06
C VAL A 92 10.37 15.58 18.32
N ILE A 93 9.78 16.35 17.39
CA ILE A 93 8.65 15.90 16.57
C ILE A 93 9.07 14.71 15.70
N LYS A 94 10.24 14.74 15.05
CA LYS A 94 10.79 13.60 14.29
C LYS A 94 10.96 12.36 15.15
N SER A 95 11.48 12.50 16.37
CA SER A 95 11.71 11.38 17.28
C SER A 95 10.40 10.72 17.72
N VAL A 96 9.38 11.53 18.02
CA VAL A 96 8.04 11.03 18.36
C VAL A 96 7.39 10.36 17.16
N LEU A 97 7.43 10.99 15.98
CA LEU A 97 6.90 10.42 14.74
C LEU A 97 7.57 9.09 14.39
N LEU A 98 8.89 9.00 14.53
CA LEU A 98 9.63 7.77 14.27
C LEU A 98 9.25 6.65 15.26
N ALA A 99 8.95 7.00 16.51
CA ALA A 99 8.48 6.04 17.50
C ALA A 99 7.05 5.55 17.21
N VAL A 100 6.18 6.43 16.73
CA VAL A 100 4.80 6.11 16.33
C VAL A 100 4.79 5.26 15.05
N ASP A 101 5.53 5.66 14.02
CA ASP A 101 5.65 4.96 12.75
C ASP A 101 6.08 3.50 12.94
N LYS A 102 7.12 3.27 13.75
CA LYS A 102 7.59 1.92 14.12
C LYS A 102 6.55 1.08 14.88
N GLY A 103 5.56 1.71 15.50
CA GLY A 103 4.50 1.03 16.24
C GLY A 103 3.23 0.74 15.42
N ILE A 104 3.05 1.37 14.26
CA ILE A 104 1.86 1.19 13.41
C ILE A 104 2.11 0.06 12.41
N GLU A 105 1.76 -1.16 12.82
CA GLU A 105 1.78 -2.33 11.94
C GLU A 105 0.42 -2.54 11.24
N THR A 106 0.43 -2.87 9.95
CA THR A 106 -0.79 -3.28 9.22
C THR A 106 -0.58 -4.58 8.44
N PRO A 107 -0.32 -5.72 9.11
CA PRO A 107 0.15 -6.94 8.44
C PRO A 107 -0.84 -7.50 7.41
N ALA A 108 -2.14 -7.31 7.63
CA ALA A 108 -3.19 -7.71 6.69
C ALA A 108 -3.14 -6.87 5.41
N THR A 109 -3.00 -5.55 5.54
CA THR A 109 -2.85 -4.62 4.42
C THR A 109 -1.56 -4.86 3.67
N ASP A 110 -0.45 -5.04 4.38
CA ASP A 110 0.87 -5.26 3.80
C ASP A 110 0.86 -6.55 2.94
N ARG A 111 0.19 -7.61 3.42
CA ARG A 111 -0.04 -8.84 2.64
C ARG A 111 -0.90 -8.62 1.40
N ILE A 112 -1.96 -7.81 1.49
CA ILE A 112 -2.82 -7.47 0.35
C ILE A 112 -2.03 -6.69 -0.71
N VAL A 113 -1.28 -5.67 -0.30
CA VAL A 113 -0.44 -4.87 -1.20
C VAL A 113 0.63 -5.74 -1.86
N ALA A 114 1.28 -6.62 -1.10
CA ALA A 114 2.24 -7.57 -1.65
C ALA A 114 1.60 -8.54 -2.66
N GLY A 115 0.38 -9.00 -2.39
CA GLY A 115 -0.42 -9.79 -3.34
C GLY A 115 -0.72 -9.05 -4.64
N ILE A 116 -1.21 -7.80 -4.56
CA ILE A 116 -1.49 -6.97 -5.73
C ILE A 116 -0.22 -6.69 -6.56
N LYS A 117 0.91 -6.40 -5.88
CA LYS A 117 2.21 -6.23 -6.55
C LYS A 117 2.63 -7.51 -7.28
N ALA A 118 2.46 -8.67 -6.65
CA ALA A 118 2.76 -9.95 -7.28
C ALA A 118 1.87 -10.23 -8.49
N ASP A 119 0.56 -9.94 -8.40
CA ASP A 119 -0.39 -10.11 -9.52
C ASP A 119 0.07 -9.29 -10.75
N GLY A 120 0.47 -8.02 -10.54
CA GLY A 120 0.95 -7.17 -11.64
C GLY A 120 2.28 -7.65 -12.25
N VAL A 121 3.19 -8.19 -11.43
CA VAL A 121 4.46 -8.77 -11.91
C VAL A 121 4.22 -10.08 -12.68
N GLU A 122 3.26 -10.90 -12.26
CA GLU A 122 2.86 -12.11 -12.98
C GLU A 122 2.24 -11.77 -14.34
N GLU A 123 1.39 -10.74 -14.42
CA GLU A 123 0.84 -10.26 -15.69
C GLU A 123 1.94 -9.78 -16.65
N PHE A 124 2.92 -9.04 -16.14
CA PHE A 124 4.10 -8.64 -16.91
C PHE A 124 4.92 -9.85 -17.41
N ALA A 125 5.17 -10.84 -16.56
CA ALA A 125 5.89 -12.06 -16.94
C ALA A 125 5.16 -12.84 -18.05
N ALA A 126 3.84 -12.96 -17.92
CA ALA A 126 2.98 -13.62 -18.91
C ALA A 126 3.02 -12.90 -20.27
N TYR A 127 2.97 -11.56 -20.27
CA TYR A 127 3.10 -10.75 -21.48
C TYR A 127 4.46 -11.00 -22.18
N GLN A 128 5.54 -11.05 -21.40
CA GLN A 128 6.88 -11.31 -21.94
C GLN A 128 7.03 -12.71 -22.54
N ARG A 129 6.38 -13.72 -21.94
CA ARG A 129 6.30 -15.08 -22.53
C ARG A 129 5.51 -15.09 -23.82
N ALA A 130 4.35 -14.44 -23.86
CA ALA A 130 3.52 -14.38 -25.05
C ALA A 130 4.28 -13.77 -26.26
N ILE A 131 5.03 -12.69 -26.03
CA ILE A 131 5.90 -12.11 -27.08
C ILE A 131 6.97 -13.10 -27.51
N THR A 132 7.60 -13.78 -26.56
CA THR A 132 8.66 -14.76 -26.85
C THR A 132 8.12 -15.91 -27.71
N ASP A 133 6.94 -16.42 -27.40
CA ASP A 133 6.30 -17.52 -28.14
C ASP A 133 5.82 -17.09 -29.53
N GLU A 134 5.22 -15.90 -29.65
CA GLU A 134 4.76 -15.35 -30.93
C GLU A 134 5.94 -15.03 -31.88
N TRP A 135 7.10 -14.64 -31.34
CA TRP A 135 8.27 -14.21 -32.10
C TRP A 135 9.37 -15.29 -32.17
N ALA A 136 9.12 -16.50 -31.63
CA ALA A 136 10.05 -17.62 -31.52
C ALA A 136 10.71 -18.10 -32.83
N CYS A 137 10.40 -17.48 -33.98
CA CYS A 137 11.03 -17.75 -35.27
C CYS A 137 12.35 -16.99 -35.55
N LYS A 138 12.89 -16.14 -34.66
CA LYS A 138 14.19 -15.47 -34.93
C LYS A 138 15.16 -15.54 -33.75
N GLU A 139 16.42 -15.89 -34.02
CA GLU A 139 17.49 -15.95 -33.02
C GLU A 139 17.64 -14.61 -32.29
N GLY A 140 17.39 -14.58 -30.97
CA GLY A 140 17.54 -13.37 -30.14
C GLY A 140 16.67 -13.30 -28.87
N HIS A 141 15.63 -14.15 -28.73
CA HIS A 141 14.63 -14.01 -27.65
C HIS A 141 15.00 -14.63 -26.29
N SER A 142 16.22 -15.14 -26.09
CA SER A 142 16.59 -15.76 -24.79
C SER A 142 16.63 -14.75 -23.63
N SER A 143 16.80 -13.46 -23.91
CA SER A 143 16.77 -12.40 -22.90
C SER A 143 15.37 -12.15 -22.34
N LEU A 144 14.33 -12.14 -23.19
CA LEU A 144 12.94 -11.93 -22.77
C LEU A 144 12.42 -13.09 -21.92
N LEU A 145 12.78 -14.33 -22.27
CA LEU A 145 12.44 -15.51 -21.48
C LEU A 145 13.05 -15.42 -20.07
N ARG A 146 14.33 -15.04 -19.96
CA ARG A 146 15.01 -14.86 -18.67
C ARG A 146 14.39 -13.73 -17.84
N VAL A 147 13.92 -12.66 -18.48
CA VAL A 147 13.20 -11.57 -17.80
C VAL A 147 11.86 -12.06 -17.25
N ALA A 148 11.12 -12.85 -18.02
CA ALA A 148 9.87 -13.47 -17.56
C ALA A 148 10.10 -14.37 -16.33
N GLU A 149 11.08 -15.28 -16.40
CA GLU A 149 11.45 -16.17 -15.29
C GLU A 149 11.86 -15.40 -14.03
N SER A 150 12.63 -14.31 -14.20
CA SER A 150 13.05 -13.46 -13.08
C SER A 150 11.87 -12.73 -12.45
N ALA A 151 10.93 -12.23 -13.27
CA ALA A 151 9.71 -11.60 -12.80
C ALA A 151 8.83 -12.58 -12.01
N GLU A 152 8.68 -13.82 -12.44
CA GLU A 152 7.92 -14.84 -11.70
C GLU A 152 8.54 -15.16 -10.34
N LEU A 153 9.87 -15.26 -10.27
CA LEU A 153 10.58 -15.45 -9.01
C LEU A 153 10.35 -14.26 -8.07
N PHE A 154 10.37 -13.03 -8.60
CA PHE A 154 10.11 -11.83 -7.82
C PHE A 154 8.66 -11.76 -7.32
N ALA A 155 7.67 -12.11 -8.16
CA ALA A 155 6.28 -12.20 -7.74
C ALA A 155 6.09 -13.22 -6.61
N LYS A 156 6.74 -14.38 -6.71
CA LYS A 156 6.73 -15.39 -5.65
C LYS A 156 7.32 -14.86 -4.35
N GLN A 157 8.46 -14.16 -4.41
CA GLN A 157 9.08 -13.53 -3.23
C GLN A 157 8.16 -12.51 -2.56
N LEU A 158 7.45 -11.69 -3.34
CA LEU A 158 6.46 -10.74 -2.84
C LEU A 158 5.35 -11.45 -2.06
N ARG A 159 4.80 -12.54 -2.60
CA ARG A 159 3.74 -13.33 -1.92
C ARG A 159 4.23 -14.02 -0.65
N GLU A 160 5.48 -14.47 -0.64
CA GLU A 160 6.12 -15.08 0.53
C GLU A 160 6.53 -14.06 1.60
N GLY A 161 6.39 -12.75 1.32
CA GLY A 161 6.84 -11.68 2.23
C GLY A 161 8.36 -11.56 2.34
N LYS A 162 9.11 -12.14 1.39
CA LYS A 162 10.57 -12.00 1.30
C LYS A 162 10.88 -10.78 0.45
N SER A 163 10.68 -9.59 0.98
CA SER A 163 11.32 -8.41 0.40
C SER A 163 12.80 -8.45 0.75
N GLU A 164 13.68 -8.55 -0.26
CA GLU A 164 15.02 -7.99 -0.09
C GLU A 164 14.80 -6.51 0.21
N GLU A 165 15.04 -6.10 1.47
CA GLU A 165 15.39 -4.72 1.76
C GLU A 165 16.60 -4.42 0.88
N VAL A 166 16.36 -3.78 -0.26
CA VAL A 166 17.40 -3.05 -0.97
C VAL A 166 17.79 -1.94 -0.01
N LYS A 167 18.80 -2.23 0.82
CA LYS A 167 19.52 -1.23 1.60
C LYS A 167 20.12 -0.25 0.59
N SER A 168 19.41 0.85 0.38
CA SER A 168 19.99 2.06 -0.21
C SER A 168 20.82 2.80 0.82
#